data_AF-A0A316J8F3-F1
#
_entry.id   AF-A0A316J8F3-F1
#
_cell.length_a   1.000
_cell.length_b   1.000
_cell.length_c   1.000
_cell.angle_alpha   90.00
_cell.angle_beta   90.00
_cell.angle_gamma   90.00
#
_symmetry.space_group_name_H-M   'P 1'
#
loop_
_entity.id
_entity.type
_entity.pdbx_description
1 polymer ?
#
loop_
_entity_poly.entity_id
_entity_poly.type
_entity_poly.pdbx_seq_one_letter_code
_entity_poly.pdbx_strand_id
1 'polypeptide(L)'
;MTSGSNRVLDEFAKLVTDAAGAAQGVRREVETALRSQGERVLNTLDVVQREEFEAVREMAIKARSENSALLAKIEALEARLGKLEADSSGKTVKKPSTGAESKDNS
;
A
#
# COMPACT_ATOMS: atom_id res chain seq x y z
N MET A 1 -23.44 75.03 23.23
CA MET A 1 -23.83 73.65 23.57
C MET A 1 -23.67 72.78 22.31
N THR A 2 -22.51 72.15 22.11
CA THR A 2 -22.25 71.24 20.96
C THR A 2 -21.29 70.13 21.40
N SER A 3 -21.70 69.28 22.34
CA SER A 3 -20.85 68.22 22.90
C SER A 3 -21.44 66.80 22.77
N GLY A 4 -22.58 66.65 22.09
CA GLY A 4 -23.27 65.35 21.96
C GLY A 4 -22.74 64.45 20.84
N SER A 5 -22.36 65.01 19.69
CA SER A 5 -22.00 64.22 18.50
C SER A 5 -20.61 63.56 18.59
N ASN A 6 -19.61 64.25 19.13
CA ASN A 6 -18.25 63.72 19.23
C ASN A 6 -18.09 62.57 20.24
N ARG A 7 -18.95 62.49 21.26
CA ARG A 7 -18.79 61.51 22.34
C ARG A 7 -19.22 60.10 21.92
N VAL A 8 -20.32 60.00 21.17
CA VAL A 8 -20.80 58.73 20.61
C VAL A 8 -19.82 58.17 19.57
N LEU A 9 -19.23 59.06 18.76
CA LEU A 9 -18.21 58.67 17.78
C LEU A 9 -16.89 58.25 18.45
N ASP A 10 -16.48 58.89 19.56
CA ASP A 10 -15.29 58.51 20.33
C ASP A 10 -15.46 57.18 21.06
N GLU A 11 -16.64 56.91 21.62
CA GLU A 11 -16.98 55.62 22.22
C GLU A 11 -17.05 54.50 21.17
N PHE A 12 -17.55 54.78 19.97
CA PHE A 12 -17.51 53.84 18.85
C PHE A 12 -16.07 53.59 18.37
N ALA A 13 -15.23 54.62 18.29
CA ALA A 13 -13.83 54.47 17.91
C ALA A 13 -13.04 53.65 18.93
N LYS A 14 -13.31 53.84 20.23
CA LYS A 14 -12.76 52.99 21.30
C LYS A 14 -13.26 51.55 21.19
N LEU A 15 -14.55 51.35 21.01
CA LEU A 15 -15.12 50.03 20.81
C LEU A 15 -14.52 49.31 19.60
N VAL A 16 -14.33 50.01 18.47
CA VAL A 16 -13.70 49.45 17.27
C VAL A 16 -12.22 49.13 17.51
N THR A 17 -11.50 49.97 18.25
CA THR A 17 -10.08 49.74 18.58
C THR A 17 -9.93 48.55 19.53
N ASP A 18 -10.78 48.46 20.55
CA ASP A 18 -10.82 47.35 21.51
C ASP A 18 -11.26 46.05 20.81
N ALA A 19 -12.26 46.12 19.93
CA ALA A 19 -12.72 44.97 19.14
C ALA A 19 -11.67 44.52 18.12
N ALA A 20 -10.91 45.44 17.51
CA ALA A 20 -9.82 45.10 16.60
C ALA A 20 -8.69 44.36 17.36
N GLY A 21 -8.36 44.78 18.58
CA GLY A 21 -7.42 44.09 19.46
C GLY A 21 -7.89 42.70 19.87
N ALA A 22 -9.16 42.58 20.28
CA ALA A 22 -9.77 41.29 20.62
C ALA A 22 -9.85 40.34 19.42
N ALA A 23 -10.15 40.84 18.22
CA ALA A 23 -10.23 40.06 16.99
C ALA A 23 -8.89 39.41 16.62
N GLN A 24 -7.75 40.07 16.88
CA GLN A 24 -6.43 39.46 16.66
C GLN A 24 -6.15 38.31 17.65
N GLY A 25 -6.61 38.42 18.90
CA GLY A 25 -6.53 37.34 19.90
C GLY A 25 -7.39 36.13 19.52
N VAL A 26 -8.67 36.39 19.21
CA VAL A 26 -9.63 35.37 18.77
C VAL A 26 -9.13 34.66 17.51
N ARG A 27 -8.54 35.38 16.54
CA ARG A 27 -7.99 34.76 15.33
C ARG A 27 -6.91 33.72 15.64
N ARG A 28 -5.98 34.02 16.55
CA ARG A 28 -4.92 33.07 16.97
C ARG A 28 -5.50 31.85 17.67
N GLU A 29 -6.50 32.05 18.52
CA GLU A 29 -7.17 30.96 19.23
C GLU A 29 -7.95 30.06 18.26
N VAL A 30 -8.66 30.65 17.29
CA VAL A 30 -9.38 29.92 16.25
C VAL A 30 -8.41 29.15 15.35
N GLU A 31 -7.29 29.74 14.94
CA GLU A 31 -6.28 29.05 14.12
C GLU A 31 -5.69 27.84 14.86
N THR A 32 -5.40 28.00 16.16
CA THR A 32 -4.90 26.91 17.02
C THR A 32 -5.96 25.82 17.21
N ALA A 33 -7.21 26.21 17.45
CA ALA A 33 -8.32 25.26 17.58
C ALA A 33 -8.55 24.49 16.28
N LEU A 34 -8.54 25.16 15.13
CA LEU A 34 -8.69 24.55 13.81
C LEU A 34 -7.55 23.57 13.50
N ARG A 35 -6.29 23.93 13.80
CA ARG A 35 -5.16 22.99 13.66
C ARG A 35 -5.35 21.76 14.54
N SER A 36 -5.71 21.95 15.81
CA SER A 36 -5.95 20.84 16.74
C SER A 36 -7.13 19.94 16.35
N GLN A 37 -8.16 20.50 15.70
CA GLN A 37 -9.27 19.72 15.17
C GLN A 37 -8.87 19.01 13.88
N GLY A 38 -8.09 19.65 13.00
CA GLY A 38 -7.55 19.06 11.79
C GLY A 38 -6.65 17.86 12.07
N GLU A 39 -5.74 17.97 13.04
CA GLU A 39 -4.90 16.84 13.48
C GLU A 39 -5.75 15.69 14.04
N ARG A 40 -6.80 15.98 14.81
CA ARG A 40 -7.72 14.95 15.32
C ARG A 40 -8.51 14.28 14.20
N VAL A 41 -9.00 15.04 13.23
CA VAL A 41 -9.74 14.51 12.08
C VAL A 41 -8.80 13.66 11.21
N LEU A 42 -7.57 14.12 10.94
CA LEU A 42 -6.58 13.35 10.19
C LEU A 42 -6.13 12.06 10.91
N ASN A 43 -6.14 12.04 12.24
CA ASN A 43 -5.91 10.83 13.02
C ASN A 43 -7.14 9.91 13.11
N THR A 44 -8.36 10.44 12.86
CA THR A 44 -9.61 9.68 12.92
C THR A 44 -10.02 9.13 11.56
N LEU A 45 -9.71 9.86 10.49
CA LEU A 45 -9.75 9.33 9.14
C LEU A 45 -8.50 8.47 9.02
N ASP A 46 -8.63 7.17 8.75
CA ASP A 46 -7.51 6.24 8.55
C ASP A 46 -6.65 6.62 7.32
N VAL A 47 -5.98 7.77 7.38
CA VAL A 47 -5.18 8.33 6.28
C VAL A 47 -3.86 7.60 6.27
N VAL A 48 -3.69 6.72 5.29
CA VAL A 48 -2.43 6.04 5.04
C VAL A 48 -1.35 7.08 4.75
N GLN A 49 -0.29 7.08 5.54
CA GLN A 49 0.82 8.00 5.31
C GLN A 49 1.49 7.67 3.97
N ARG A 50 2.05 8.68 3.34
CA ARG A 50 2.68 8.51 2.03
C ARG A 50 3.80 7.48 2.10
N GLU A 51 4.56 7.48 3.17
CA GLU A 51 5.69 6.59 3.44
C GLU A 51 5.23 5.14 3.59
N GLU A 52 4.12 4.91 4.31
CA GLU A 52 3.51 3.58 4.46
C GLU A 52 2.97 3.07 3.14
N PHE A 53 2.33 3.95 2.36
CA PHE A 53 1.84 3.62 1.03
C PHE A 53 2.99 3.23 0.08
N GLU A 54 4.08 4.01 0.08
CA GLU A 54 5.25 3.72 -0.75
C GLU A 54 5.91 2.40 -0.34
N ALA A 55 6.06 2.13 0.97
CA ALA A 55 6.60 0.87 1.47
C ALA A 55 5.76 -0.36 1.05
N VAL A 56 4.42 -0.29 1.19
CA VAL A 56 3.52 -1.37 0.78
C VAL A 56 3.51 -1.53 -0.74
N ARG A 57 3.58 -0.43 -1.49
CA ARG A 57 3.65 -0.45 -2.96
C ARG A 57 4.91 -1.18 -3.43
N GLU A 58 6.07 -0.86 -2.87
CA GLU A 58 7.33 -1.53 -3.22
C GLU A 58 7.28 -3.02 -2.85
N MET A 59 6.75 -3.35 -1.67
CA MET A 59 6.55 -4.74 -1.24
C MET A 59 5.63 -5.50 -2.21
N ALA A 60 4.52 -4.88 -2.65
CA ALA A 60 3.58 -5.49 -3.58
C ALA A 60 4.22 -5.74 -4.96
N ILE A 61 5.03 -4.80 -5.45
CA ILE A 61 5.76 -4.96 -6.72
C ILE A 61 6.75 -6.13 -6.59
N LYS A 62 7.56 -6.14 -5.52
CA LYS A 62 8.53 -7.20 -5.25
C LYS A 62 7.84 -8.56 -5.16
N ALA A 63 6.77 -8.67 -4.38
CA ALA A 63 6.01 -9.91 -4.22
C ALA A 63 5.44 -10.41 -5.56
N ARG A 64 4.90 -9.53 -6.42
CA ARG A 64 4.45 -9.93 -7.76
C ARG A 64 5.59 -10.45 -8.62
N SER A 65 6.74 -9.79 -8.61
CA SER A 65 7.90 -10.24 -9.39
C SER A 65 8.43 -11.59 -8.92
N GLU A 66 8.50 -11.81 -7.60
CA GLU A 66 8.95 -13.06 -7.00
C GLU A 66 7.96 -14.19 -7.27
N ASN A 67 6.65 -13.92 -7.21
CA ASN A 67 5.61 -14.89 -7.56
C ASN A 67 5.74 -15.37 -9.02
N SER A 68 5.95 -14.47 -9.98
CA SER A 68 6.16 -14.86 -11.38
C SER A 68 7.40 -15.73 -11.55
N ALA A 69 8.50 -15.40 -10.86
CA ALA A 69 9.72 -16.20 -10.90
C ALA A 69 9.54 -17.58 -10.25
N LEU A 70 8.76 -17.68 -9.18
CA LEU A 70 8.44 -18.94 -8.51
C LEU A 70 7.55 -19.82 -9.38
N LEU A 71 6.53 -19.27 -10.03
CA LEU A 71 5.67 -20.01 -10.95
C LEU A 71 6.49 -20.64 -12.10
N ALA A 72 7.38 -19.87 -12.72
CA ALA A 72 8.26 -20.39 -13.77
C ALA A 72 9.16 -21.54 -13.27
N LYS A 73 9.64 -21.45 -12.02
CA LYS A 73 10.42 -22.54 -11.40
C LYS A 73 9.56 -23.78 -11.14
N ILE A 74 8.33 -23.61 -10.67
CA ILE A 74 7.38 -24.70 -10.43
C ILE A 74 7.10 -25.43 -11.74
N GLU A 75 6.73 -24.71 -12.80
CA GLU A 75 6.47 -25.30 -14.13
C GLU A 75 7.69 -26.09 -14.65
N ALA A 76 8.89 -25.53 -14.50
CA ALA A 76 10.13 -26.21 -14.91
C ALA A 76 10.40 -27.49 -14.10
N LEU A 77 10.09 -27.48 -12.80
CA LEU A 77 10.23 -28.66 -11.94
C LEU A 77 9.17 -29.72 -12.26
N GLU A 78 7.93 -29.33 -12.46
CA GLU A 78 6.83 -30.22 -12.85
C GLU A 78 7.13 -30.90 -14.19
N ALA A 79 7.63 -30.14 -15.18
CA ALA A 79 8.05 -30.70 -16.47
C ALA A 79 9.21 -31.70 -16.35
N ARG A 80 10.16 -31.47 -15.43
CA ARG A 80 11.25 -32.42 -15.16
C ARG A 80 10.72 -33.67 -14.47
N LEU A 81 9.81 -33.52 -13.53
CA LEU A 81 9.22 -34.62 -12.78
C LEU A 81 8.42 -35.54 -13.71
N GLY A 82 7.58 -34.97 -14.59
CA GLY A 82 6.85 -35.76 -15.59
C GLY A 82 7.77 -36.54 -16.55
N LYS A 83 8.92 -35.98 -16.92
CA LYS A 83 9.94 -36.70 -17.73
C LYS A 83 10.55 -37.86 -16.95
N LEU A 84 10.94 -37.63 -15.69
CA LEU A 84 11.50 -38.66 -14.81
C LEU A 84 10.51 -39.81 -14.57
N GLU A 85 9.23 -39.49 -14.35
CA GLU A 85 8.16 -40.48 -14.21
C GLU A 85 7.96 -41.28 -15.50
N ALA A 86 7.94 -40.63 -16.66
CA ALA A 86 7.85 -41.31 -17.96
C ALA A 86 9.03 -42.25 -18.20
N ASP A 87 10.26 -41.81 -17.95
CA ASP A 87 11.48 -42.62 -18.09
C ASP A 87 11.48 -43.83 -17.12
N SER A 88 10.91 -43.67 -15.92
CA SER A 88 10.79 -44.76 -14.94
C SER A 88 9.78 -45.83 -15.35
N SER A 89 8.68 -45.43 -16.01
CA SER A 89 7.65 -46.35 -16.53
C SER A 89 8.09 -47.12 -17.79
N GLY A 90 9.01 -46.55 -18.59
CA GLY A 90 9.55 -47.21 -19.78
C GLY A 90 10.60 -48.28 -19.49
N LYS A 91 11.25 -48.24 -18.32
CA LYS A 91 12.38 -49.12 -17.98
C LYS A 91 11.96 -50.52 -17.53
N THR A 92 10.69 -50.75 -17.20
CA THR A 92 10.18 -52.07 -16.77
C THR A 92 9.75 -52.98 -17.94
N VAL A 93 9.69 -52.49 -19.18
CA VAL A 93 9.21 -53.29 -20.34
C VAL A 93 10.32 -53.95 -21.17
N LYS A 94 11.59 -53.53 -21.05
CA LYS A 94 12.73 -54.19 -21.75
C LYS A 94 13.47 -55.18 -20.86
N LYS A 95 12.84 -56.31 -20.53
CA LYS A 95 13.59 -57.53 -20.16
C LYS A 95 14.11 -58.15 -21.45
N PRO A 96 15.44 -58.31 -21.66
CA PRO A 96 15.94 -59.07 -22.78
C PRO A 96 15.68 -60.55 -22.48
N SER A 97 14.71 -61.17 -23.15
CA SER A 97 14.66 -62.63 -23.22
C SER A 97 15.75 -63.08 -24.19
N THR A 98 16.96 -63.22 -23.64
CA THR A 98 18.02 -64.06 -24.19
C THR A 98 17.51 -65.50 -24.18
N GLY A 99 17.41 -66.10 -25.37
CA GLY A 99 17.02 -67.50 -25.57
C GLY A 99 17.38 -67.89 -26.99
N ALA A 100 18.66 -68.22 -27.18
CA ALA A 100 19.17 -68.84 -28.38
C ALA A 100 18.84 -70.34 -28.35
N GLU A 101 18.17 -70.87 -29.37
CA GLU A 101 18.20 -72.29 -29.76
C GLU A 101 17.59 -72.38 -31.18
N SER A 102 18.40 -72.23 -32.23
CA SER A 102 19.17 -73.27 -32.95
C SER A 102 18.31 -74.17 -33.84
N LYS A 103 18.55 -74.01 -35.16
CA LYS A 103 18.65 -75.01 -36.23
C LYS A 103 17.52 -76.04 -36.46
N ASP A 104 17.34 -76.30 -37.75
CA ASP A 104 16.63 -77.40 -38.39
C ASP A 104 15.10 -77.41 -38.23
N ASN A 105 14.36 -77.30 -39.35
CA ASN A 105 14.05 -78.47 -40.19
C ASN A 105 12.85 -78.19 -41.12
N SER A 106 12.99 -78.67 -42.37
CA SER A 106 11.96 -78.94 -43.41
C SER A 106 11.34 -77.77 -44.19
#